data_AF-A0A2U1CCH7-F1
#
_entry.id   AF-A0A2U1CCH7-F1
#
_cell.length_a   1.000
_cell.length_b   1.000
_cell.length_c   1.000
_cell.angle_alpha   90.00
_cell.angle_beta   90.00
_cell.angle_gamma   90.00
#
_symmetry.space_group_name_H-M   'P 1'
#
loop_
_entity.id
_entity.type
_entity.pdbx_description
1 polymer ?
#
loop_
_entity_poly.entity_id
_entity_poly.type
_entity_poly.pdbx_seq_one_letter_code
_entity_poly.pdbx_strand_id
1 'polypeptide(L)'
;MIEILDRCRNGRLPYAKVKKQIFPALYYQDGKRLTLAAADREAITEWMGEYLVSGSAPFPLSGEIPAANYKFVIDYNTDVELVDNRDLKDPDEMAKYNHETNAVRNKEKGKNRVAARASKTLPDGDFTRDDLKALGYGPKAISNLLRDGLMIDTKRRTPERKFIYRKNFK
;
A
#
# COMPACT_ATOMS: atom_id res chain seq x y z
N MET A 1 21.89 9.75 19.94
CA MET A 1 22.05 10.12 18.52
C MET A 1 23.50 10.52 18.20
N ILE A 2 24.10 11.44 18.96
CA ILE A 2 25.51 11.87 18.79
C ILE A 2 26.50 10.69 18.82
N GLU A 3 26.38 9.77 19.79
CA GLU A 3 27.24 8.57 19.85
C GLU A 3 27.18 7.68 18.60
N ILE A 4 26.03 7.62 17.92
CA ILE A 4 25.86 6.86 16.67
C ILE A 4 26.57 7.59 15.53
N LEU A 5 26.44 8.91 15.47
CA LEU A 5 27.13 9.77 14.51
C LEU A 5 28.65 9.68 14.68
N ASP A 6 29.16 9.74 15.90
CA ASP A 6 30.59 9.60 16.22
C ASP A 6 31.12 8.23 15.79
N ARG A 7 30.39 7.16 16.09
CA ARG A 7 30.75 5.81 15.64
C ARG A 7 30.79 5.70 14.12
N CYS A 8 29.81 6.30 13.43
CA CYS A 8 29.74 6.31 11.97
C CYS A 8 30.90 7.08 11.34
N ARG A 9 31.23 8.24 11.91
CA ARG A 9 32.34 9.11 11.47
C ARG A 9 33.69 8.44 11.71
N ASN A 10 33.93 7.96 12.94
CA ASN A 10 35.19 7.29 13.32
C ASN A 10 35.39 5.98 12.55
N GLY A 11 34.31 5.26 12.24
CA GLY A 11 34.33 4.07 11.41
C GLY A 11 34.40 4.31 9.90
N ARG A 12 34.42 5.57 9.43
CA ARG A 12 34.37 5.97 8.01
C ARG A 12 33.35 5.17 7.20
N LEU A 13 32.16 5.00 7.77
CA LEU A 13 31.14 4.18 7.13
C LEU A 13 30.61 4.87 5.87
N PRO A 14 30.31 4.12 4.79
CA PRO A 14 29.62 4.66 3.62
C PRO A 14 28.28 5.27 4.04
N TYR A 15 27.91 6.41 3.45
CA TYR A 15 26.69 7.17 3.79
C TYR A 15 25.41 6.31 3.79
N ALA A 16 25.31 5.32 2.89
CA ALA A 16 24.19 4.38 2.86
C ALA A 16 24.07 3.52 4.15
N LYS A 17 25.20 3.09 4.73
CA LYS A 17 25.21 2.36 6.01
C LYS A 17 24.90 3.29 7.17
N VAL A 18 25.35 4.54 7.10
CA VAL A 18 25.07 5.58 8.10
C VAL A 18 23.56 5.87 8.18
N LYS A 19 22.90 6.08 7.04
CA LYS A 19 21.43 6.24 6.97
C LYS A 19 20.69 5.08 7.65
N LYS A 20 21.11 3.84 7.41
CA LYS A 20 20.48 2.65 7.99
C LYS A 20 20.57 2.61 9.52
N GLN A 21 21.65 3.15 10.12
CA GLN A 21 21.81 3.18 11.57
C GLN A 21 21.11 4.36 12.23
N ILE A 22 21.02 5.51 11.55
CA ILE A 22 20.50 6.74 12.16
C ILE A 22 19.01 6.94 11.92
N PHE A 23 18.48 6.55 10.75
CA PHE A 23 17.06 6.74 10.45
C PHE A 23 16.14 6.09 11.49
N PRO A 24 16.40 4.87 12.01
CA PRO A 24 15.60 4.34 13.11
C PRO A 24 15.57 5.28 14.32
N ALA A 25 16.71 5.86 14.71
CA ALA A 25 16.79 6.79 15.84
C ALA A 25 16.17 8.18 15.55
N LEU A 26 16.05 8.57 14.29
CA LEU A 26 15.42 9.84 13.87
C LEU A 26 13.90 9.73 13.76
N TYR A 27 13.40 8.55 13.35
CA TYR A 27 11.98 8.33 13.10
C TYR A 27 11.28 7.56 14.21
N TYR A 28 12.04 6.90 15.09
CA TYR A 28 11.49 6.03 16.13
C TYR A 28 12.20 6.23 17.47
N GLN A 29 11.41 6.18 18.53
CA GLN A 29 11.87 6.06 19.91
C GLN A 29 11.00 5.01 20.61
N ASP A 30 11.64 4.02 21.23
CA ASP A 30 10.96 2.89 21.92
C ASP A 30 9.87 2.20 21.09
N GLY A 31 10.17 1.98 19.80
CA GLY A 31 9.25 1.33 18.85
C GLY A 31 8.08 2.20 18.39
N LYS A 32 7.95 3.44 18.89
CA LYS A 32 6.93 4.41 18.48
C LYS A 32 7.49 5.39 17.47
N ARG A 33 6.66 5.81 16.51
CA ARG A 33 7.03 6.84 15.54
C ARG A 33 7.09 8.21 16.22
N LEU A 34 8.17 8.95 15.97
CA LEU A 34 8.27 10.34 16.38
C LEU A 34 7.38 11.21 15.48
N THR A 35 6.60 12.09 16.10
CA THR A 35 5.71 13.05 15.42
C THR A 35 6.43 14.37 15.15
N LEU A 36 7.60 14.28 14.50
CA LEU A 36 8.34 15.48 14.10
C LEU A 36 7.70 16.11 12.85
N ALA A 37 7.64 17.43 12.80
CA ALA A 37 7.23 18.14 11.58
C ALA A 37 8.18 17.78 10.43
N ALA A 38 7.71 17.95 9.18
CA ALA A 38 8.54 17.66 8.02
C ALA A 38 9.79 18.55 7.97
N ALA A 39 9.62 19.84 8.28
CA ALA A 39 10.72 20.81 8.33
C ALA A 39 11.79 20.43 9.37
N ASP A 40 11.38 19.99 10.56
CA ASP A 40 12.33 19.57 11.61
C ASP A 40 13.11 18.32 11.21
N ARG A 41 12.47 17.39 10.50
CA ARG A 41 13.14 16.19 9.99
C ARG A 41 14.18 16.52 8.92
N GLU A 42 13.88 17.49 8.07
CA GLU A 42 14.79 17.97 7.04
C GLU A 42 16.01 18.66 7.67
N ALA A 43 15.76 19.59 8.60
CA ALA A 43 16.80 20.30 9.34
C ALA A 43 17.74 19.34 10.10
N ILE A 44 17.21 18.33 10.79
CA ILE A 44 18.04 17.32 11.47
C ILE A 44 18.86 16.49 10.47
N THR A 45 18.27 16.14 9.32
CA THR A 45 18.97 15.35 8.29
C THR A 45 20.14 16.12 7.67
N GLU A 46 19.95 17.42 7.42
CA GLU A 46 20.99 18.33 6.93
C GLU A 46 22.12 18.48 7.95
N TRP A 47 21.77 18.80 9.21
CA TRP A 47 22.73 18.88 10.31
C TRP A 47 23.54 17.59 10.49
N MET A 48 22.91 16.42 10.37
CA MET A 48 23.63 15.14 10.43
C MET A 48 24.69 15.02 9.32
N GLY A 49 24.37 15.48 8.11
CA GLY A 49 25.32 15.51 6.99
C GLY A 49 26.52 16.39 7.30
N GLU A 50 26.27 17.61 7.78
CA GLU A 50 27.31 18.55 8.19
C GLU A 50 28.16 18.00 9.33
N TYR A 51 27.54 17.37 10.35
CA TYR A 51 28.22 16.77 11.49
C TYR A 51 29.13 15.60 11.06
N LEU A 52 28.69 14.76 10.13
CA LEU A 52 29.50 13.64 9.63
C LEU A 52 30.76 14.12 8.88
N VAL A 53 30.68 15.28 8.22
CA VAL A 53 31.80 15.89 7.49
C VAL A 53 32.74 16.64 8.44
N SER A 54 32.19 17.58 9.22
CA SER A 54 32.95 18.52 10.05
C SER A 54 33.33 17.95 11.43
N GLY A 55 32.50 17.05 11.98
CA GLY A 55 32.59 16.61 13.36
C GLY A 55 32.06 17.57 14.40
N SER A 56 31.60 18.73 13.97
CA SER A 56 31.13 19.79 14.85
C SER A 56 30.14 20.64 14.07
N ALA A 57 28.85 20.43 14.33
CA ALA A 57 27.78 21.24 13.80
C ALA A 57 26.79 21.53 14.94
N PRO A 58 26.32 22.77 15.11
CA PRO A 58 25.33 23.11 16.12
C PRO A 58 24.01 22.41 15.80
N PHE A 59 23.35 21.83 16.80
CA PHE A 59 22.07 21.15 16.60
C PHE A 59 21.01 22.15 16.07
N PRO A 60 20.22 21.78 15.05
CA PRO A 60 19.46 22.76 14.25
C PRO A 60 18.13 23.15 14.87
N LEU A 61 17.66 22.41 15.90
CA LEU A 61 16.43 22.73 16.60
C LEU A 61 16.75 23.44 17.91
N SER A 62 16.09 24.57 18.11
CA SER A 62 16.13 25.36 19.34
C SER A 62 14.75 25.42 19.97
N GLY A 63 14.68 25.36 21.28
CA GLY A 63 13.44 25.52 22.03
C GLY A 63 13.65 25.04 23.45
N GLU A 64 12.91 25.61 24.40
CA GLU A 64 12.81 25.00 25.72
C GLU A 64 12.24 23.60 25.53
N ILE A 65 13.02 22.55 25.80
CA ILE A 65 12.45 21.24 26.08
C ILE A 65 11.74 21.46 27.42
N PRO A 66 10.40 21.56 27.45
CA PRO A 66 9.76 21.85 28.71
C PRO A 66 10.11 20.68 29.62
N ALA A 67 10.74 20.96 30.76
CA ALA A 67 10.84 20.00 31.87
C ALA A 67 9.45 19.80 32.52
N ALA A 68 8.40 19.82 31.70
CA ALA A 68 7.05 19.64 32.11
C ALA A 68 6.79 18.14 32.21
N ASN A 69 6.36 17.71 33.38
CA ASN A 69 5.68 16.43 33.54
C ASN A 69 4.42 16.49 32.66
N TYR A 70 4.53 16.04 31.41
CA TYR A 70 3.40 15.92 30.52
C TYR A 70 2.46 14.87 31.07
N LYS A 71 1.41 15.33 31.74
CA LYS A 71 0.26 14.52 32.11
C LYS A 71 -0.83 14.81 31.09
N PHE A 72 -1.10 13.87 30.20
CA PHE A 72 -2.32 13.88 29.41
C PHE A 72 -3.34 12.97 30.10
N VAL A 73 -4.59 13.39 30.04
CA VAL A 73 -5.74 12.59 30.46
C VAL A 73 -6.39 12.12 29.16
N ILE A 74 -6.42 10.80 28.94
CA ILE A 74 -7.18 10.23 27.83
C ILE A 74 -8.63 10.19 28.28
N ASP A 75 -9.51 10.89 27.59
CA ASP A 75 -10.95 10.66 27.69
C ASP A 75 -11.33 9.51 26.75
N TYR A 76 -11.55 8.33 27.33
CA TYR A 76 -11.90 7.13 26.57
C TYR A 76 -13.19 7.27 25.75
N ASN A 77 -14.06 8.24 26.05
CA ASN A 77 -15.29 8.46 25.30
C ASN A 77 -15.10 9.31 24.04
N THR A 78 -14.04 10.11 23.98
CA THR A 78 -13.82 11.10 22.90
C THR A 78 -12.52 10.86 22.15
N ASP A 79 -11.46 10.42 22.84
CA ASP A 79 -10.12 10.27 22.30
C ASP A 79 -9.87 8.88 21.71
N VAL A 80 -10.79 7.93 21.90
CA VAL A 80 -10.61 6.52 21.55
C VAL A 80 -11.83 5.98 20.83
N GLU A 81 -11.63 5.38 19.67
CA GLU A 81 -12.65 4.59 19.00
C GLU A 81 -12.72 3.22 19.69
N LEU A 82 -13.76 2.99 20.48
CA LEU A 82 -14.03 1.67 21.06
C LEU A 82 -14.53 0.74 19.96
N VAL A 83 -13.62 -0.05 19.40
CA VAL A 83 -13.97 -1.10 18.44
C VAL A 83 -14.66 -2.24 19.19
N ASP A 84 -15.79 -2.70 18.67
CA ASP A 84 -16.52 -3.84 19.23
C ASP A 84 -15.59 -5.05 19.43
N ASN A 85 -15.57 -5.58 20.65
CA ASN A 85 -14.84 -6.79 20.97
C ASN A 85 -15.61 -8.02 20.45
N ARG A 86 -15.39 -8.37 19.18
CA ARG A 86 -15.96 -9.57 18.56
C ARG A 86 -15.06 -10.77 18.83
N ASP A 87 -15.64 -11.89 19.30
CA ASP A 87 -14.90 -13.14 19.42
C ASP A 87 -14.71 -13.79 18.05
N LEU A 88 -13.68 -13.35 17.34
CA LEU A 88 -13.29 -13.87 16.03
C LEU A 88 -12.76 -15.33 16.09
N LYS A 89 -12.81 -16.00 17.24
CA LYS A 89 -12.59 -17.45 17.33
C LYS A 89 -13.88 -18.25 17.15
N ASP A 90 -15.05 -17.62 17.34
CA ASP A 90 -16.34 -18.21 17.00
C ASP A 90 -16.51 -18.22 15.47
N PRO A 91 -16.66 -19.40 14.84
CA PRO A 91 -16.89 -19.51 13.40
C PRO A 91 -18.07 -18.68 12.88
N ASP A 92 -19.14 -18.54 13.67
CA ASP A 92 -20.35 -17.82 13.26
C ASP A 92 -20.13 -16.30 13.28
N GLU A 93 -19.42 -15.78 14.29
CA GLU A 93 -19.03 -14.36 14.34
C GLU A 93 -17.98 -14.02 13.27
N MET A 94 -17.06 -14.95 12.97
CA MET A 94 -16.14 -14.80 11.84
C MET A 94 -16.85 -14.79 10.49
N ALA A 95 -17.88 -15.62 10.31
CA ALA A 95 -18.67 -15.65 9.10
C ALA A 95 -19.43 -14.33 8.90
N LYS A 96 -20.07 -13.80 9.96
CA LYS A 96 -20.73 -12.50 9.95
C LYS A 96 -19.74 -11.36 9.65
N TYR A 97 -18.60 -11.32 10.35
CA TYR A 97 -17.57 -10.31 10.10
C TYR A 97 -17.06 -10.34 8.66
N ASN A 98 -16.84 -11.53 8.09
CA ASN A 98 -16.44 -11.67 6.69
C ASN A 98 -17.53 -11.22 5.71
N HIS A 99 -18.79 -11.50 6.03
CA HIS A 99 -19.92 -11.06 5.22
C HIS A 99 -20.08 -9.52 5.26
N GLU A 100 -19.99 -8.91 6.42
CA GLU A 100 -20.14 -7.46 6.61
C GLU A 100 -18.94 -6.67 6.07
N THR A 101 -17.73 -7.10 6.42
CA THR A 101 -16.52 -6.29 6.20
C THR A 101 -15.80 -6.65 4.90
N ASN A 102 -15.77 -7.94 4.55
CA ASN A 102 -14.95 -8.43 3.44
C ASN A 102 -15.73 -8.66 2.14
N ALA A 103 -17.07 -8.68 2.14
CA ALA A 103 -17.85 -8.97 0.93
C ALA A 103 -17.59 -7.97 -0.20
N VAL A 104 -17.59 -6.66 0.11
CA VAL A 104 -17.31 -5.60 -0.88
C VAL A 104 -15.88 -5.72 -1.39
N ARG A 105 -14.90 -5.80 -0.49
CA ARG A 105 -13.48 -5.91 -0.82
C ARG A 105 -13.16 -7.17 -1.62
N ASN A 106 -13.80 -8.30 -1.30
CA ASN A 106 -13.60 -9.57 -2.00
C ASN A 106 -14.25 -9.54 -3.39
N LYS A 107 -15.40 -8.87 -3.55
CA LYS A 107 -16.03 -8.67 -4.85
C LYS A 107 -15.14 -7.84 -5.77
N GLU A 108 -14.55 -6.76 -5.28
CA GLU A 108 -13.59 -5.95 -6.03
C GLU A 108 -12.30 -6.71 -6.34
N LYS A 109 -11.71 -7.40 -5.36
CA LYS A 109 -10.54 -8.26 -5.59
C LYS A 109 -10.84 -9.35 -6.63
N GLY A 110 -12.03 -9.96 -6.59
CA GLY A 110 -12.47 -10.94 -7.57
C GLY A 110 -12.55 -10.35 -8.98
N LYS A 111 -13.19 -9.19 -9.12
CA LYS A 111 -13.25 -8.43 -10.38
C LYS A 111 -11.85 -8.10 -10.91
N ASN A 112 -10.96 -7.59 -10.06
CA ASN A 112 -9.59 -7.23 -10.45
C ASN A 112 -8.78 -8.45 -10.91
N ARG A 113 -8.94 -9.61 -10.25
CA ARG A 113 -8.28 -10.86 -10.69
C ARG A 113 -8.80 -11.33 -12.04
N VAL A 114 -10.12 -11.24 -12.29
CA VAL A 114 -10.72 -11.58 -13.58
C VAL A 114 -10.24 -10.62 -14.67
N ALA A 115 -10.21 -9.31 -14.39
CA ALA A 115 -9.71 -8.30 -15.31
C ALA A 115 -8.23 -8.51 -15.66
N ALA A 116 -7.37 -8.77 -14.66
CA ALA A 116 -5.96 -9.05 -14.87
C ALA A 116 -5.73 -10.32 -15.71
N ARG A 117 -6.49 -11.39 -15.43
CA ARG A 117 -6.43 -12.62 -16.23
C ARG A 117 -6.90 -12.37 -17.66
N ALA A 118 -8.03 -11.70 -17.85
CA ALA A 118 -8.55 -11.36 -19.17
C ALA A 118 -7.57 -10.47 -19.95
N SER A 119 -6.91 -9.51 -19.29
CA SER A 119 -5.86 -8.69 -19.89
C SER A 119 -4.67 -9.53 -20.38
N LYS A 120 -4.28 -10.57 -19.64
CA LYS A 120 -3.14 -11.42 -20.04
C LYS A 120 -3.51 -12.46 -21.12
N THR A 121 -4.74 -12.97 -21.10
CA THR A 121 -5.12 -14.16 -21.88
C THR A 121 -5.95 -13.83 -23.12
N LEU A 122 -6.69 -12.72 -23.15
CA LEU A 122 -7.45 -12.34 -24.34
C LEU A 122 -6.53 -11.88 -25.47
N PRO A 123 -6.82 -12.25 -26.73
CA PRO A 123 -6.06 -11.77 -27.88
C PRO A 123 -6.14 -10.25 -28.02
N ASP A 124 -5.07 -9.62 -28.50
CA ASP A 124 -5.03 -8.16 -28.71
C ASP A 124 -5.73 -7.71 -30.02
N GLY A 125 -6.09 -8.67 -30.88
CA GLY A 125 -6.78 -8.44 -32.16
C GLY A 125 -8.28 -8.73 -32.14
N ASP A 126 -8.87 -8.88 -33.33
CA ASP A 126 -10.22 -9.40 -33.50
C ASP A 126 -10.24 -10.91 -33.23
N PHE A 127 -11.17 -11.38 -32.39
CA PHE A 127 -11.33 -12.79 -32.07
C PHE A 127 -12.81 -13.19 -32.02
N THR A 128 -13.07 -14.47 -32.19
CA THR A 128 -14.42 -15.05 -32.20
C THR A 128 -14.73 -15.83 -30.92
N ARG A 129 -15.97 -16.30 -30.81
CA ARG A 129 -16.38 -17.16 -29.69
C ARG A 129 -15.66 -18.50 -29.67
N ASP A 130 -15.26 -19.01 -30.83
CA ASP A 130 -14.56 -20.29 -30.95
C ASP A 130 -13.12 -20.17 -30.42
N ASP A 131 -12.46 -19.03 -30.68
CA ASP A 131 -11.14 -18.72 -30.14
C ASP A 131 -11.17 -18.66 -28.61
N LEU A 132 -12.22 -18.04 -28.03
CA LEU A 132 -12.44 -18.03 -26.59
C LEU A 132 -12.67 -19.45 -26.02
N LYS A 133 -13.40 -20.30 -26.75
CA LYS A 133 -13.62 -21.69 -26.34
C LYS A 133 -12.32 -22.50 -26.38
N ALA A 134 -11.46 -22.27 -27.38
CA ALA A 134 -10.13 -22.87 -27.47
C ALA A 134 -9.21 -22.43 -26.31
N LEU A 135 -9.38 -21.20 -25.82
CA LEU A 135 -8.73 -20.69 -24.61
C LEU A 135 -9.35 -21.20 -23.28
N GLY A 136 -10.36 -22.07 -23.36
CA GLY A 136 -11.02 -22.67 -22.20
C GLY A 136 -12.12 -21.82 -21.56
N TYR A 137 -12.59 -20.75 -22.23
CA TYR A 137 -13.71 -19.97 -21.73
C TYR A 137 -15.06 -20.64 -22.04
N GLY A 138 -15.78 -21.01 -21.00
CA GLY A 138 -17.15 -21.50 -21.11
C GLY A 138 -18.17 -20.38 -21.44
N PRO A 139 -19.39 -20.72 -21.89
CA PRO A 139 -20.43 -19.76 -22.27
C PRO A 139 -20.74 -18.71 -21.19
N LYS A 140 -20.77 -19.12 -19.92
CA LYS A 140 -21.03 -18.23 -18.78
C LYS A 140 -19.88 -17.24 -18.55
N ALA A 141 -18.63 -17.68 -18.75
CA ALA A 141 -17.47 -16.82 -18.62
C ALA A 141 -17.46 -15.75 -19.72
N ILE A 142 -17.79 -16.12 -20.94
CA ILE A 142 -17.92 -15.19 -22.09
C ILE A 142 -18.99 -14.13 -21.81
N SER A 143 -20.16 -14.53 -21.29
CA SER A 143 -21.22 -13.59 -20.91
C SER A 143 -20.77 -12.60 -19.82
N ASN A 144 -20.05 -13.10 -18.80
CA ASN A 144 -19.51 -12.25 -17.73
C ASN A 144 -18.47 -11.24 -18.26
N LEU A 145 -17.58 -11.64 -19.17
CA LEU A 145 -16.59 -10.74 -19.77
C LEU A 145 -17.25 -9.59 -20.55
N LEU A 146 -18.36 -9.86 -21.25
CA LEU A 146 -19.15 -8.81 -21.93
C LEU A 146 -19.86 -7.91 -20.93
N ARG A 147 -20.54 -8.49 -19.93
CA ARG A 147 -21.25 -7.73 -18.89
C ARG A 147 -20.31 -6.80 -18.11
N ASP A 148 -19.12 -7.30 -17.78
CA ASP A 148 -18.12 -6.58 -16.99
C ASP A 148 -17.26 -5.65 -17.86
N GLY A 149 -17.55 -5.55 -19.17
CA GLY A 149 -16.92 -4.60 -20.10
C GLY A 149 -15.47 -4.91 -20.45
N LEU A 150 -14.98 -6.11 -20.16
CA LEU A 150 -13.58 -6.53 -20.40
C LEU A 150 -13.32 -6.87 -21.88
N MET A 151 -14.39 -7.12 -22.63
CA MET A 151 -14.39 -7.25 -24.08
C MET A 151 -15.69 -6.67 -24.65
N ILE A 152 -15.67 -6.31 -25.92
CA ILE A 152 -16.80 -5.72 -26.64
C ILE A 152 -17.13 -6.54 -27.89
N ASP A 153 -18.41 -6.64 -28.22
CA ASP A 153 -18.88 -7.09 -29.52
C ASP A 153 -18.75 -5.94 -30.51
N THR A 154 -17.93 -6.14 -31.55
CA THR A 154 -17.65 -5.11 -32.56
C THR A 154 -18.82 -4.88 -33.53
N LYS A 155 -19.92 -5.65 -33.40
CA LYS A 155 -21.06 -5.71 -34.32
C LYS A 155 -20.73 -6.18 -35.73
N ARG A 156 -19.47 -6.53 -35.99
CA ARG A 156 -18.98 -7.09 -37.24
C ARG A 156 -19.05 -8.61 -37.19
N ARG A 157 -19.06 -9.20 -38.39
CA ARG A 157 -19.14 -10.63 -38.61
C ARG A 157 -17.97 -11.12 -39.45
N THR A 158 -17.55 -12.35 -39.21
CA THR A 158 -16.71 -13.07 -40.18
C THR A 158 -17.55 -13.44 -41.41
N PRO A 159 -16.93 -13.81 -42.54
CA PRO A 159 -17.65 -14.34 -43.70
C PRO A 159 -18.56 -15.53 -43.37
N GLU A 160 -18.19 -16.35 -42.39
CA GLU A 160 -18.99 -17.46 -41.85
C GLU A 160 -20.07 -17.00 -40.85
N ARG A 161 -20.36 -15.70 -40.79
CA ARG A 161 -21.37 -15.06 -39.92
C ARG A 161 -21.10 -15.17 -38.41
N LYS A 162 -19.86 -15.44 -37.98
CA LYS A 162 -19.51 -15.48 -36.55
C LYS A 162 -19.36 -14.08 -35.97
N PHE A 163 -19.72 -13.90 -34.70
CA PHE A 163 -19.51 -12.63 -33.98
C PHE A 163 -18.01 -12.34 -33.82
N ILE A 164 -17.61 -11.08 -34.05
CA ILE A 164 -16.26 -10.60 -33.81
C ILE A 164 -16.22 -9.75 -32.53
N TYR A 165 -15.33 -10.13 -31.62
CA TYR A 165 -15.07 -9.46 -30.36
C TYR A 165 -13.69 -8.80 -30.35
N ARG A 166 -13.56 -7.76 -29.53
CA ARG A 166 -12.26 -7.16 -29.20
C ARG A 166 -12.12 -7.01 -27.70
N LYS A 167 -10.89 -7.12 -27.26
CA LYS A 167 -10.47 -6.83 -25.90
C LYS A 167 -10.68 -5.33 -25.59
N ASN A 168 -11.16 -5.00 -24.39
CA ASN A 168 -11.52 -3.63 -24.00
C ASN A 168 -10.80 -3.23 -22.71
N PHE A 169 -9.47 -3.14 -22.78
CA PHE A 169 -8.65 -2.47 -21.76
C PHE A 169 -8.08 -1.22 -22.40
N LYS A 170 -8.18 -0.08 -21.70
CA LYS A 170 -7.50 1.16 -22.07
C LYS A 170 -6.03 1.09 -21.71
#